data_AF-A0A183V3M2-F1
#
_entry.id   AF-A0A183V3M2-F1
#
_cell.length_a   1.000
_cell.length_b   1.000
_cell.length_c   1.000
_cell.angle_alpha   90.00
_cell.angle_beta   90.00
_cell.angle_gamma   90.00
#
_symmetry.space_group_name_H-M   'P 1'
#
loop_
_entity.id
_entity.type
_entity.pdbx_description
1 polymer ?
#
loop_
_entity_poly.entity_id
_entity_poly.type
_entity_poly.pdbx_seq_one_letter_code
_entity_poly.pdbx_strand_id
1 'polypeptide(L)'
;MLLAVHLSILLLVVSSYEVDSNGYVVFCPCMGRFGNQIEQLLGSMAFAKALNRTLVLPPFVEYHPGQPNATMIDFEKYFLLKPMEEAQNVITMRKFMKEIAPNIWPSNQRKAFCWSARPSIFNNDARLGCHAKEGNPFGPFWDHSGVEFVDDIFFGDRIEQGHDIAEKNVIDKWLKE
;
A
#
# COMPACT_ATOMS: atom_id res chain seq x y z
N MET A 1 -46.42 33.18 -25.22
CA MET A 1 -44.98 32.98 -25.00
C MET A 1 -44.80 32.10 -23.77
N LEU A 2 -44.74 30.78 -23.97
CA LEU A 2 -44.48 29.81 -22.89
C LEU A 2 -43.02 29.41 -23.00
N LEU A 3 -42.17 29.89 -22.09
CA LEU A 3 -40.78 29.47 -21.98
C LEU A 3 -40.76 28.03 -21.42
N ALA A 4 -40.38 27.07 -22.25
CA ALA A 4 -40.02 25.73 -21.80
C ALA A 4 -38.61 25.80 -21.21
N VAL A 5 -38.49 25.63 -19.89
CA VAL A 5 -37.21 25.49 -19.20
C VAL A 5 -36.81 24.02 -19.29
N HIS A 6 -35.83 23.71 -20.15
CA HIS A 6 -35.21 22.38 -20.19
C HIS A 6 -34.19 22.26 -19.04
N LEU A 7 -34.56 21.51 -18.01
CA LEU A 7 -33.67 21.13 -16.93
C LEU A 7 -32.80 19.95 -17.39
N SER A 8 -31.62 20.25 -17.91
CA SER A 8 -30.61 19.23 -18.25
C SER A 8 -30.03 18.65 -16.97
N ILE A 9 -30.46 17.44 -16.60
CA ILE A 9 -29.88 16.65 -15.51
C ILE A 9 -28.52 16.14 -15.99
N LEU A 10 -27.45 16.76 -15.50
CA LEU A 10 -26.09 16.27 -15.71
C LEU A 10 -25.90 15.02 -14.84
N LEU A 11 -25.99 13.83 -15.43
CA LEU A 11 -25.60 12.59 -14.76
C LEU A 11 -24.09 12.64 -14.46
N LEU A 12 -23.74 12.95 -13.23
CA LEU A 12 -22.41 12.70 -12.69
C LEU A 12 -22.22 11.19 -12.61
N VAL A 13 -21.53 10.62 -13.60
CA VAL A 13 -21.08 9.23 -13.53
C VAL A 13 -19.96 9.17 -12.50
N VAL A 14 -20.33 8.93 -11.24
CA VAL A 14 -19.37 8.60 -10.18
C VAL A 14 -18.92 7.17 -10.49
N SER A 15 -17.75 7.03 -11.11
CA SER A 15 -17.08 5.74 -11.22
C SER A 15 -16.57 5.37 -9.84
N SER A 16 -17.41 4.71 -9.03
CA SER A 16 -16.98 4.06 -7.80
C SER A 16 -16.29 2.76 -8.20
N TYR A 17 -15.00 2.63 -7.88
CA TYR A 17 -14.36 1.33 -7.95
C TYR A 17 -15.05 0.40 -6.96
N GLU A 18 -15.45 -0.79 -7.41
CA GLU A 18 -16.01 -1.79 -6.51
C GLU A 18 -14.91 -2.22 -5.52
N VAL A 19 -15.24 -2.18 -4.22
CA VAL A 19 -14.32 -2.63 -3.17
C VAL A 19 -14.06 -4.12 -3.37
N ASP A 20 -12.79 -4.50 -3.50
CA ASP A 20 -12.41 -5.91 -3.58
C ASP A 20 -12.70 -6.59 -2.23
N SER A 21 -13.67 -7.50 -2.23
CA SER A 21 -14.06 -8.27 -1.05
C SER A 21 -12.94 -9.17 -0.49
N ASN A 22 -11.94 -9.52 -1.31
CA ASN A 22 -10.75 -10.24 -0.85
C ASN A 22 -9.76 -9.31 -0.14
N GLY A 23 -9.90 -8.00 -0.28
CA GLY A 23 -9.06 -6.99 0.34
C GLY A 23 -7.82 -6.62 -0.47
N TYR A 24 -6.87 -5.93 0.18
CA TYR A 24 -5.79 -5.22 -0.48
C TYR A 24 -4.43 -5.52 0.16
N VAL A 25 -3.37 -5.50 -0.65
CA VAL A 25 -1.98 -5.51 -0.18
C VAL A 25 -1.38 -4.13 -0.44
N VAL A 26 -0.91 -3.47 0.62
CA VAL A 26 -0.26 -2.15 0.56
C VAL A 26 1.12 -2.29 1.19
N PHE A 27 2.16 -1.79 0.53
CA PHE A 27 3.53 -1.89 1.05
C PHE A 27 4.37 -0.67 0.70
N CYS A 28 5.47 -0.47 1.43
CA CYS A 28 6.52 0.47 1.06
C CYS A 28 7.71 -0.29 0.44
N PRO A 29 8.19 0.09 -0.76
CA PRO A 29 9.47 -0.36 -1.29
C PRO A 29 10.63 0.40 -0.62
N CYS A 30 10.73 0.26 0.71
CA CYS A 30 11.56 1.11 1.57
C CYS A 30 13.04 0.70 1.65
N MET A 31 13.49 -0.28 0.86
CA MET A 31 14.87 -0.78 0.91
C MET A 31 15.61 -0.55 -0.41
N GLY A 32 16.70 0.22 -0.36
CA GLY A 32 17.59 0.44 -1.50
C GLY A 32 17.07 1.48 -2.49
N ARG A 33 17.54 1.38 -3.73
CA ARG A 33 17.21 2.31 -4.83
C ARG A 33 16.31 1.61 -5.86
N PHE A 34 16.00 2.27 -6.96
CA PHE A 34 15.02 1.82 -7.96
C PHE A 34 15.13 0.32 -8.32
N GLY A 35 16.34 -0.21 -8.59
CA GLY A 35 16.52 -1.63 -8.90
C GLY A 35 16.03 -2.57 -7.79
N ASN A 36 16.32 -2.26 -6.53
CA ASN A 36 15.85 -3.03 -5.38
C ASN A 36 14.33 -2.91 -5.20
N GLN A 37 13.78 -1.72 -5.46
CA GLN A 37 12.35 -1.48 -5.37
C GLN A 37 11.58 -2.28 -6.43
N ILE A 38 12.13 -2.44 -7.64
CA ILE A 38 11.54 -3.30 -8.68
C ILE A 38 11.57 -4.76 -8.26
N GLU A 39 12.68 -5.25 -7.70
CA GLU A 39 12.76 -6.61 -7.15
C GLU A 39 11.69 -6.86 -6.07
N GLN A 40 11.54 -5.93 -5.12
CA GLN A 40 10.50 -6.00 -4.09
C GLN A 40 9.08 -5.92 -4.67
N LEU A 41 8.86 -5.10 -5.70
CA LEU A 41 7.58 -5.01 -6.38
C LEU A 41 7.22 -6.33 -7.04
N LEU A 42 8.15 -6.99 -7.72
CA LEU A 42 7.90 -8.30 -8.34
C LEU A 42 7.52 -9.36 -7.31
N GLY A 43 8.21 -9.40 -6.16
CA GLY A 43 7.83 -10.27 -5.04
C GLY A 43 6.44 -9.94 -4.48
N SER A 44 6.14 -8.66 -4.28
CA SER A 44 4.84 -8.19 -3.77
C SER A 44 3.68 -8.47 -4.74
N MET A 45 3.94 -8.40 -6.04
CA MET A 45 3.01 -8.80 -7.10
C MET A 45 2.70 -10.29 -7.07
N ALA A 46 3.71 -11.14 -6.86
CA ALA A 46 3.48 -12.57 -6.72
C ALA A 46 2.68 -12.89 -5.44
N PHE A 47 3.03 -12.22 -4.34
CA PHE A 47 2.36 -12.39 -3.05
C PHE A 47 0.88 -11.96 -3.07
N ALA A 48 0.58 -10.76 -3.58
CA ALA A 48 -0.81 -10.27 -3.69
C ALA A 48 -1.67 -11.19 -4.57
N LYS A 49 -1.11 -11.64 -5.70
CA LYS A 49 -1.77 -12.60 -6.59
C LYS A 49 -2.03 -13.95 -5.91
N ALA A 50 -1.08 -14.46 -5.13
CA ALA A 50 -1.23 -15.71 -4.40
C ALA A 50 -2.31 -15.65 -3.30
N LEU A 51 -2.48 -14.48 -2.67
CA LEU A 51 -3.54 -14.24 -1.69
C LEU A 51 -4.89 -13.87 -2.31
N ASN A 52 -4.97 -13.74 -3.64
CA ASN A 52 -6.13 -13.22 -4.36
C ASN A 52 -6.59 -11.85 -3.84
N ARG A 53 -5.65 -10.97 -3.46
CA ARG A 53 -5.90 -9.60 -2.99
C ARG A 53 -5.45 -8.59 -4.04
N THR A 54 -6.16 -7.47 -4.17
CA THR A 54 -5.73 -6.38 -5.06
C THR A 54 -4.43 -5.74 -4.55
N LEU A 55 -3.41 -5.64 -5.40
CA LEU A 55 -2.16 -4.95 -5.06
C LEU A 55 -2.32 -3.44 -5.22
N VAL A 56 -2.00 -2.68 -4.17
CA VAL A 56 -1.85 -1.22 -4.27
C VAL A 56 -0.44 -0.90 -4.74
N LEU A 57 -0.32 -0.45 -5.99
CA LEU A 57 0.94 -0.08 -6.61
C LEU A 57 1.55 1.13 -5.89
N PRO A 58 2.74 0.99 -5.27
CA PRO A 58 3.34 2.06 -4.51
C PRO A 58 3.93 3.13 -5.44
N PRO A 59 4.07 4.38 -4.97
CA PRO A 59 5.04 5.28 -5.58
C PRO A 59 6.46 4.72 -5.37
N PHE A 60 7.37 5.01 -6.30
CA PHE A 60 8.80 4.76 -6.14
C PHE A 60 9.46 5.82 -5.28
N VAL A 61 10.54 5.43 -4.61
CA VAL A 61 11.33 6.30 -3.74
C VAL A 61 12.58 6.75 -4.49
N GLU A 62 12.73 8.06 -4.68
CA GLU A 62 13.94 8.67 -5.24
C GLU A 62 14.71 9.48 -4.20
N TYR A 63 16.04 9.33 -4.22
CA TYR A 63 16.95 10.11 -3.41
C TYR A 63 17.68 11.11 -4.29
N HIS A 64 17.47 12.40 -4.03
CA HIS A 64 18.13 13.46 -4.79
C HIS A 64 19.29 14.07 -3.98
N PRO A 65 20.46 14.31 -4.60
CA PRO A 65 21.58 14.98 -3.94
C PRO A 65 21.16 16.31 -3.31
N GLY A 66 21.55 16.53 -2.05
CA GLY A 66 21.23 17.75 -1.30
C GLY A 66 19.81 17.82 -0.75
N GLN A 67 18.95 16.83 -1.00
CA GLN A 67 17.62 16.76 -0.38
C GLN A 67 17.67 15.86 0.87
N PRO A 68 17.19 16.32 2.03
CA PRO A 68 17.22 15.54 3.27
C PRO A 68 16.22 14.38 3.28
N ASN A 69 15.12 14.51 2.53
CA ASN A 69 14.05 13.53 2.44
C ASN A 69 14.00 12.89 1.07
N ALA A 70 13.58 11.63 1.02
CA ALA A 70 13.27 10.98 -0.24
C ALA A 70 11.97 11.54 -0.85
N THR A 71 11.89 11.48 -2.17
CA THR A 71 10.74 11.92 -2.95
C THR A 71 9.96 10.70 -3.45
N MET A 72 8.63 10.77 -3.33
CA MET A 72 7.73 9.73 -3.80
C MET A 72 7.25 10.07 -5.21
N ILE A 73 7.43 9.11 -6.10
CA ILE A 73 7.23 9.25 -7.53
C ILE A 73 6.17 8.26 -7.98
N ASP A 74 5.07 8.74 -8.52
CA ASP A 74 3.97 7.84 -8.88
C ASP A 74 4.43 6.74 -9.83
N PHE A 75 3.85 5.55 -9.64
CA PHE A 75 4.07 4.39 -10.48
C PHE A 75 3.95 4.71 -11.99
N GLU A 76 2.93 5.50 -12.34
CA GLU A 76 2.55 5.87 -13.71
C GLU A 76 3.59 6.75 -14.41
N LYS A 77 4.58 7.31 -13.69
CA LYS A 77 5.69 8.03 -14.31
C LYS A 77 6.59 7.09 -15.13
N TYR A 78 6.73 5.84 -14.70
CA TYR A 78 7.66 4.86 -15.30
C TYR A 78 6.97 3.71 -16.02
N PHE A 79 5.79 3.30 -15.54
CA PHE A 79 5.11 2.13 -16.05
C PHE A 79 3.69 2.45 -16.47
N LEU A 80 3.26 1.81 -17.55
CA LEU A 80 1.86 1.84 -17.95
C LEU A 80 1.04 1.00 -16.98
N LEU A 81 -0.13 1.51 -16.57
CA LEU A 81 -1.02 0.81 -15.66
C LEU A 81 -1.71 -0.39 -16.35
N LYS A 82 -2.12 -0.24 -17.61
CA LYS A 82 -2.90 -1.25 -18.34
C LYS A 82 -2.25 -2.64 -18.38
N PRO A 83 -0.96 -2.81 -18.70
CA PRO A 83 -0.32 -4.13 -18.64
C PRO A 83 -0.33 -4.76 -17.23
N MET A 84 -0.30 -3.95 -16.18
CA MET A 84 -0.38 -4.45 -14.81
C MET A 84 -1.80 -4.93 -14.48
N GLU A 85 -2.82 -4.17 -14.88
CA GLU A 85 -4.24 -4.53 -14.74
C GLU A 85 -4.59 -5.81 -15.52
N GLU A 86 -3.98 -6.03 -16.69
CA GLU A 86 -4.12 -7.27 -17.46
C GLU A 86 -3.45 -8.48 -16.79
N ALA A 87 -2.43 -8.26 -15.95
CA ALA A 87 -1.67 -9.32 -15.30
C ALA A 87 -2.26 -9.77 -13.94
N GLN A 88 -2.83 -8.84 -13.17
CA GLN A 88 -3.51 -9.08 -11.89
C GLN A 88 -4.35 -7.87 -11.45
N ASN A 89 -5.18 -8.04 -10.42
CA ASN A 89 -5.92 -6.93 -9.81
C ASN A 89 -4.94 -5.94 -9.15
N VAL A 90 -4.89 -4.72 -9.68
CA VAL A 90 -4.04 -3.64 -9.17
C VAL A 90 -4.79 -2.33 -9.09
N ILE A 91 -4.34 -1.44 -8.22
CA ILE A 91 -4.80 -0.05 -8.13
C ILE A 91 -3.63 0.85 -7.72
N THR A 92 -3.55 2.10 -8.19
CA THR A 92 -2.48 3.00 -7.76
C THR A 92 -2.70 3.48 -6.32
N MET A 93 -1.61 3.71 -5.57
CA MET A 93 -1.69 4.27 -4.21
C MET A 93 -2.55 5.52 -4.13
N ARG A 94 -2.37 6.47 -5.05
CA ARG A 94 -3.17 7.70 -5.12
C ARG A 94 -4.66 7.39 -5.19
N LYS A 95 -5.06 6.49 -6.09
CA LYS A 95 -6.47 6.14 -6.29
C LYS A 95 -7.03 5.37 -5.09
N PHE A 96 -6.27 4.39 -4.57
CA PHE A 96 -6.64 3.64 -3.38
C PHE A 96 -6.89 4.56 -2.18
N MET A 97 -5.95 5.46 -1.87
CA MET A 97 -6.07 6.36 -0.72
C MET A 97 -7.22 7.37 -0.86
N LYS A 98 -7.57 7.76 -2.10
CA LYS A 98 -8.66 8.70 -2.37
C LYS A 98 -10.03 8.04 -2.37
N GLU A 99 -10.16 6.87 -2.98
CA GLU A 99 -11.46 6.29 -3.35
C GLU A 99 -11.84 5.07 -2.49
N ILE A 100 -10.85 4.33 -1.97
CA ILE A 100 -11.08 3.04 -1.28
C ILE A 100 -10.79 3.14 0.22
N ALA A 101 -9.58 3.60 0.57
CA ALA A 101 -9.10 3.61 1.95
C ALA A 101 -10.03 4.33 2.96
N PRO A 102 -10.70 5.47 2.63
CA PRO A 102 -11.58 6.12 3.59
C PRO A 102 -12.75 5.24 4.08
N ASN A 103 -13.17 4.27 3.26
CA ASN A 103 -14.32 3.41 3.54
C ASN A 103 -13.93 2.11 4.25
N ILE A 104 -12.82 1.49 3.85
CA ILE A 104 -12.43 0.15 4.35
C ILE A 104 -11.16 0.13 5.22
N TRP A 105 -10.38 1.20 5.18
CA TRP A 105 -9.12 1.34 5.92
C TRP A 105 -8.98 2.76 6.51
N PRO A 106 -9.97 3.19 7.32
CA PRO A 106 -10.01 4.53 7.89
C PRO A 106 -8.82 4.76 8.83
N SER A 107 -8.46 6.02 9.06
CA SER A 107 -7.25 6.42 9.81
C SER A 107 -7.14 5.78 11.20
N ASN A 108 -8.27 5.55 11.87
CA ASN A 108 -8.32 4.94 13.20
C ASN A 108 -8.21 3.41 13.21
N GLN A 109 -8.03 2.76 12.06
CA GLN A 109 -7.92 1.31 11.93
C GLN A 109 -6.64 0.86 11.21
N ARG A 110 -5.76 1.78 10.85
CA ARG A 110 -4.55 1.47 10.08
C ARG A 110 -3.51 0.81 10.96
N LYS A 111 -3.29 -0.49 10.75
CA LYS A 111 -2.26 -1.26 11.46
C LYS A 111 -1.06 -1.54 10.56
N ALA A 112 0.15 -1.44 11.11
CA ALA A 112 1.36 -1.83 10.39
C ALA A 112 1.64 -3.32 10.59
N PHE A 113 1.96 -4.04 9.52
CA PHE A 113 2.39 -5.44 9.60
C PHE A 113 3.92 -5.52 9.60
N CYS A 114 4.49 -6.29 10.52
CA CYS A 114 5.93 -6.58 10.54
C CYS A 114 6.22 -7.95 11.15
N TRP A 115 7.45 -8.43 11.00
CA TRP A 115 7.86 -9.76 11.48
C TRP A 115 7.66 -9.91 12.99
N SER A 116 8.26 -9.01 13.77
CA SER A 116 8.20 -8.99 15.23
C SER A 116 8.36 -7.57 15.75
N ALA A 117 8.01 -7.34 17.02
CA ALA A 117 8.24 -6.07 17.67
C ALA A 117 9.73 -5.79 17.82
N ARG A 118 10.18 -4.59 17.47
CA ARG A 118 11.57 -4.12 17.63
C ARG A 118 11.60 -2.85 18.49
N PRO A 119 12.73 -2.51 19.12
CA PRO A 119 12.91 -1.19 19.72
C PRO A 119 13.00 -0.10 18.64
N SER A 120 12.63 1.12 19.03
CA SER A 120 12.89 2.32 18.24
C SER A 120 14.38 2.64 18.23
N ILE A 121 14.86 3.11 17.09
CA ILE A 121 16.26 3.54 16.88
C ILE A 121 16.45 4.99 17.33
N PHE A 122 15.43 5.84 17.24
CA PHE A 122 15.52 7.28 17.56
C PHE A 122 14.89 7.67 18.91
N ASN A 123 14.09 6.79 19.53
CA ASN A 123 13.45 7.06 20.82
C ASN A 123 13.53 5.84 21.76
N ASN A 124 14.48 5.89 22.70
CA ASN A 124 14.70 4.80 23.66
C ASN A 124 13.51 4.56 24.61
N ASP A 125 12.62 5.54 24.80
CA ASP A 125 11.45 5.43 25.66
C ASP A 125 10.20 4.93 24.91
N ALA A 126 10.30 4.75 23.58
CA ALA A 126 9.18 4.24 22.80
C ALA A 126 8.92 2.76 23.11
N ARG A 127 7.63 2.40 23.18
CA ARG A 127 7.21 0.98 23.25
C ARG A 127 7.75 0.20 22.06
N LEU A 128 8.02 -1.09 22.26
CA LEU A 128 8.36 -2.00 21.16
C LEU A 128 7.21 -2.01 20.13
N GLY A 129 7.56 -2.03 18.85
CA GLY A 129 6.59 -2.02 17.77
C GLY A 129 7.22 -2.26 16.40
N CYS A 130 6.45 -2.07 15.33
CA CYS A 130 7.00 -2.11 13.98
C CYS A 130 7.82 -0.85 13.66
N HIS A 131 7.43 0.29 14.24
CA HIS A 131 8.01 1.61 13.97
C HIS A 131 8.05 1.90 12.45
N ALA A 132 6.93 1.66 11.76
CA ALA A 132 6.83 1.64 10.29
C ALA A 132 7.10 2.99 9.59
N LYS A 133 7.17 4.08 10.35
CA LYS A 133 7.47 5.44 9.88
C LYS A 133 8.82 5.97 10.38
N GLU A 134 9.61 5.13 11.03
CA GLU A 134 10.86 5.56 11.65
C GLU A 134 11.98 5.67 10.60
N GLY A 135 12.53 6.88 10.44
CA GLY A 135 13.63 7.16 9.52
C GLY A 135 13.19 7.44 8.09
N ASN A 136 14.16 7.43 7.17
CA ASN A 136 13.99 7.76 5.76
C ASN A 136 14.38 6.52 4.93
N PRO A 137 13.50 5.98 4.05
CA PRO A 137 12.32 6.64 3.46
C PRO A 137 10.98 6.33 4.16
N PHE A 138 11.00 5.56 5.25
CA PHE A 138 9.81 5.06 5.94
C PHE A 138 8.78 6.14 6.27
N GLY A 139 9.16 7.17 7.03
CA GLY A 139 8.26 8.27 7.40
C GLY A 139 7.73 9.02 6.17
N PRO A 140 8.63 9.61 5.35
CA PRO A 140 8.23 10.35 4.15
C PRO A 140 7.30 9.57 3.22
N PHE A 141 7.53 8.27 3.01
CA PHE A 141 6.70 7.44 2.14
C PHE A 141 5.24 7.37 2.60
N TRP A 142 5.02 7.09 3.89
CA TRP A 142 3.66 7.01 4.45
C TRP A 142 3.03 8.40 4.59
N ASP A 143 3.83 9.43 4.90
CA ASP A 143 3.40 10.84 4.94
C ASP A 143 2.86 11.31 3.59
N HIS A 144 3.54 10.95 2.49
CA HIS A 144 3.12 11.29 1.13
C HIS A 144 1.69 10.80 0.81
N SER A 145 1.29 9.69 1.41
CA SER A 145 -0.04 9.09 1.24
C SER A 145 -1.02 9.44 2.37
N GLY A 146 -0.62 10.26 3.34
CA GLY A 146 -1.44 10.62 4.50
C GLY A 146 -1.74 9.44 5.42
N VAL A 147 -0.79 8.52 5.59
CA VAL A 147 -0.93 7.32 6.42
C VAL A 147 -0.27 7.51 7.78
N GLU A 148 -1.08 7.35 8.83
CA GLU A 148 -0.65 7.13 10.21
C GLU A 148 -1.10 5.76 10.66
N PHE A 149 -0.26 5.05 11.40
CA PHE A 149 -0.57 3.75 11.98
C PHE A 149 -0.96 3.90 13.46
N VAL A 150 -2.03 3.24 13.86
CA VAL A 150 -2.54 3.28 15.25
C VAL A 150 -2.11 2.06 16.06
N ASP A 151 -1.70 0.98 15.40
CA ASP A 151 -1.38 -0.30 16.02
C ASP A 151 -0.47 -1.14 15.11
N ASP A 152 0.05 -2.23 15.65
CA ASP A 152 0.96 -3.15 14.95
C ASP A 152 0.38 -4.57 14.91
N ILE A 153 0.68 -5.32 13.84
CA ILE A 153 0.42 -6.76 13.70
C ILE A 153 1.76 -7.46 13.48
N PHE A 154 2.11 -8.36 14.40
CA PHE A 154 3.30 -9.20 14.30
C PHE A 154 2.92 -10.56 13.74
N PHE A 155 3.55 -10.99 12.65
CA PHE A 155 3.21 -12.27 11.99
C PHE A 155 4.26 -13.37 12.15
N GLY A 156 5.50 -13.06 12.55
CA GLY A 156 6.62 -14.00 12.51
C GLY A 156 6.42 -15.27 13.32
N ASP A 157 5.74 -15.18 14.47
CA ASP A 157 5.47 -16.33 15.34
C ASP A 157 4.33 -17.23 14.83
N ARG A 158 3.44 -16.70 13.98
CA ARG A 158 2.30 -17.46 13.40
C ARG A 158 2.60 -17.97 12.00
N ILE A 159 3.41 -17.22 11.26
CA ILE A 159 3.80 -17.47 9.87
C ILE A 159 5.33 -17.43 9.79
N GLU A 160 5.98 -18.45 10.32
CA GLU A 160 7.45 -18.59 10.36
C GLU A 160 8.11 -18.60 8.96
N GLN A 161 7.35 -18.94 7.92
CA GLN A 161 7.79 -18.86 6.52
C GLN A 161 7.73 -17.43 5.95
N GLY A 162 7.15 -16.49 6.72
CA GLY A 162 6.95 -15.12 6.30
C GLY A 162 6.07 -15.00 5.07
N HIS A 163 6.64 -14.41 4.02
CA HIS A 163 5.97 -14.13 2.75
C HIS A 163 6.43 -15.07 1.62
N ASP A 164 7.16 -16.14 1.93
CA ASP A 164 7.56 -17.14 0.93
C ASP A 164 6.36 -18.01 0.53
N ILE A 165 5.75 -17.66 -0.59
CA ILE A 165 4.57 -18.35 -1.12
C ILE A 165 4.87 -19.72 -1.72
N ALA A 166 6.14 -20.09 -1.91
CA ALA A 166 6.53 -21.43 -2.37
C ALA A 166 6.44 -22.46 -1.24
N GLU A 167 6.48 -22.00 0.02
CA GLU A 167 6.39 -22.86 1.19
C GLU A 167 4.96 -23.36 1.45
N LYS A 168 4.88 -24.59 1.95
CA LYS A 168 3.60 -25.28 2.13
C LYS A 168 2.72 -24.57 3.16
N ASN A 169 1.44 -24.39 2.83
CA ASN A 169 0.39 -23.79 3.67
C ASN A 169 0.60 -22.30 4.04
N VAL A 170 1.59 -21.60 3.47
CA VAL A 170 1.82 -20.17 3.80
C VAL A 170 0.65 -19.30 3.41
N ILE A 171 0.08 -19.54 2.22
CA ILE A 171 -1.12 -18.85 1.73
C ILE A 171 -2.28 -19.06 2.71
N ASP A 172 -2.54 -20.31 3.11
CA ASP A 172 -3.63 -20.63 4.06
C ASP A 172 -3.45 -19.98 5.43
N LYS A 173 -2.21 -19.74 5.87
CA LYS A 173 -1.93 -19.00 7.10
C LYS A 173 -2.27 -17.51 6.95
N TRP A 174 -1.84 -16.89 5.84
CA TRP A 174 -2.15 -15.49 5.56
C TRP A 174 -3.63 -15.22 5.33
N LEU A 175 -4.39 -16.18 4.81
CA LEU A 175 -5.84 -16.05 4.65
C LEU A 175 -6.61 -16.10 5.99
N LYS A 176 -5.94 -16.44 7.10
CA LYS A 176 -6.51 -16.45 8.46
C LYS A 176 -6.17 -15.20 9.27
N GLU A 177 -5.32 -14.32 8.72
CA GLU A 177 -4.98 -13.00 9.27
C GLU A 177 -5.91 -11.91 8.72
#